data_AF-A0AAD5YSD2-F1
#
_entry.id   AF-A0AAD5YSD2-F1
#
_cell.length_a   1.000
_cell.length_b   1.000
_cell.length_c   1.000
_cell.angle_alpha   90.00
_cell.angle_beta   90.00
_cell.angle_gamma   90.00
#
_symmetry.space_group_name_H-M   'P 1'
#
loop_
_entity.id
_entity.type
_entity.pdbx_description
1 polymer ?
#
loop_
_entity_poly.entity_id
_entity_poly.type
_entity_poly.pdbx_seq_one_letter_code
_entity_poly.pdbx_strand_id
1 'polypeptide(L)'
;MPKVVYPYTQLSAASSDNNSGCILNNGVYIQKHPIISGLPHNANGKCLGLNPPPPPPLPPPQKPASYPFNNASEFELGDFLFKQAQMSGGDITKLMDHWCSYNANWFSHNTSPFKNADHLHGLIDTIPHGDIPWQGATVSYSGPQPANPAPWMEKTYEIWYCDPLAVLEAQIANPAFANHINWSPKCVCDARGIQQFKDLMSGQWAWEQADKLAKSPMNHGTTFAPIVLSSNKTTVSVATGQNNFYPVYASLGNISNEMQCAHEDGMTLIAFLAIPKTNKTHEQVLMSSDDMLFHDSLSVILCSLKPFMETPKLTPCGHGYYHRILYGIGPYIADYPEQCLLTGVTNGWCTAETQGSQQWP
;
A
#
# COMPACT_ATOMS: atom_id res chain seq x y z
N MET A 1 29.00 -19.63 -23.13
CA MET A 1 27.71 -19.72 -23.85
C MET A 1 27.20 -18.29 -24.11
N PRO A 2 26.62 -18.01 -25.28
CA PRO A 2 26.82 -16.75 -25.98
C PRO A 2 26.01 -15.59 -25.39
N LYS A 3 26.61 -14.40 -25.38
CA LYS A 3 25.93 -13.11 -25.19
C LYS A 3 24.92 -12.95 -26.32
N VAL A 4 23.63 -13.04 -26.00
CA VAL A 4 22.56 -12.65 -26.92
C VAL A 4 22.54 -11.12 -26.93
N VAL A 5 23.21 -10.54 -27.92
CA VAL A 5 23.04 -9.14 -28.30
C VAL A 5 21.86 -9.09 -29.26
N TYR A 6 20.72 -8.57 -28.80
CA TYR A 6 19.62 -8.26 -29.70
C TYR A 6 19.98 -6.99 -30.49
N PRO A 7 19.88 -7.00 -31.83
CA PRO A 7 20.13 -5.81 -32.62
C PRO A 7 18.97 -4.84 -32.41
N TYR A 8 19.21 -3.75 -31.67
CA TYR A 8 18.35 -2.58 -31.78
C TYR A 8 18.51 -2.02 -33.19
N THR A 9 17.41 -2.02 -33.93
CA THR A 9 17.27 -1.34 -35.21
C THR A 9 17.82 0.07 -35.04
N GLN A 10 18.85 0.41 -35.82
CA GLN A 10 19.30 1.79 -35.91
C GLN A 10 18.10 2.65 -36.30
N LEU A 11 17.69 3.55 -35.40
CA LEU A 11 16.78 4.63 -35.74
C LEU A 11 17.52 5.51 -36.73
N SER A 12 17.25 5.30 -38.02
CA SER A 12 17.61 6.21 -39.08
C SER A 12 17.02 7.58 -38.75
N ALA A 13 17.86 8.60 -38.77
CA ALA A 13 17.43 9.99 -38.75
C ALA A 13 16.47 10.23 -39.91
N ALA A 14 15.17 10.36 -39.63
CA ALA A 14 14.19 10.87 -40.57
C ALA A 14 12.97 11.46 -39.84
N SER A 15 12.74 12.73 -40.19
CA SER A 15 11.52 13.52 -40.11
C SER A 15 10.83 13.72 -38.75
N SER A 16 10.83 15.00 -38.37
CA SER A 16 9.95 15.66 -37.42
C SER A 16 8.49 15.20 -37.52
N ASP A 17 8.06 14.32 -36.62
CA ASP A 17 6.66 14.16 -36.25
C ASP A 17 6.51 14.42 -34.73
N ASN A 18 5.92 15.57 -34.42
CA ASN A 18 5.65 16.09 -33.08
C ASN A 18 4.55 15.30 -32.35
N ASN A 19 4.77 14.02 -32.02
CA ASN A 19 3.76 13.28 -31.24
C ASN A 19 4.28 12.21 -30.25
N SER A 20 5.57 12.24 -29.90
CA SER A 20 6.14 11.38 -28.86
C SER A 20 6.65 12.27 -27.72
N GLY A 21 6.05 12.20 -26.54
CA GLY A 21 6.34 13.06 -25.39
C GLY A 21 7.74 12.86 -24.78
N CYS A 22 8.76 13.36 -25.48
CA CYS A 22 10.16 13.30 -25.10
C CYS A 22 10.52 14.61 -24.41
N ILE A 23 10.72 14.61 -23.09
CA ILE A 23 11.21 15.79 -22.38
C ILE A 23 12.74 15.67 -22.27
N LEU A 24 13.46 16.63 -22.87
CA LEU A 24 14.90 16.77 -22.73
C LEU A 24 15.19 17.59 -21.46
N ASN A 25 15.73 16.94 -20.42
CA ASN A 25 16.29 17.63 -19.25
C ASN A 25 17.75 17.20 -19.08
N ASN A 26 18.70 18.13 -19.25
CA ASN A 26 20.13 17.90 -19.01
C ASN A 26 20.75 16.68 -19.74
N GLY A 27 20.29 16.36 -20.95
CA GLY A 27 20.74 15.19 -21.71
C GLY A 27 20.10 13.86 -21.29
N VAL A 28 19.13 13.88 -20.38
CA VAL A 28 18.29 12.73 -20.03
C VAL A 28 17.04 12.74 -20.91
N TYR A 29 16.71 11.58 -21.47
CA TYR A 29 15.53 11.33 -22.29
C TYR A 29 14.50 10.54 -21.46
N ILE A 30 13.28 11.06 -21.36
CA ILE A 30 12.18 10.37 -20.69
C ILE A 30 11.08 10.08 -21.72
N GLN A 31 10.77 8.80 -21.90
CA GLN A 31 9.65 8.33 -22.70
C GLN A 31 8.60 7.73 -21.77
N LYS A 32 7.37 8.23 -21.83
CA LYS A 32 6.23 7.62 -21.15
C LYS A 32 5.57 6.55 -22.01
N HIS A 33 4.90 5.60 -21.38
CA HIS A 33 4.14 4.59 -22.09
C HIS A 33 3.01 5.25 -22.92
N PRO A 34 2.91 4.97 -24.23
CA PRO A 34 2.05 5.75 -25.13
C PRO A 34 0.54 5.48 -24.93
N ILE A 35 0.17 4.29 -24.45
CA ILE A 35 -1.23 3.87 -24.31
C ILE A 35 -1.73 3.99 -22.86
N ILE A 36 -1.04 3.36 -21.91
CA ILE A 36 -1.24 3.54 -20.46
C ILE A 36 -0.59 4.86 -20.01
N SER A 37 -1.16 5.97 -20.46
CA SER A 37 -0.57 7.31 -20.34
C SER A 37 -1.03 8.08 -19.10
N GLY A 38 -1.99 7.56 -18.33
CA GLY A 38 -2.49 8.19 -17.10
C GLY A 38 -3.19 9.53 -17.31
N LEU A 39 -4.10 9.61 -18.28
CA LEU A 39 -4.78 10.86 -18.61
C LEU A 39 -5.69 11.33 -17.46
N PRO A 40 -5.68 12.63 -17.13
CA PRO A 40 -6.57 13.21 -16.13
C PRO A 40 -8.00 13.31 -16.64
N HIS A 41 -8.95 13.17 -15.73
CA HIS A 41 -10.38 13.23 -15.94
C HIS A 41 -11.03 14.19 -14.92
N ASN A 42 -12.22 14.67 -15.22
CA ASN A 42 -13.07 15.34 -14.23
C ASN A 42 -13.92 14.32 -13.44
N ALA A 43 -14.67 14.80 -12.44
CA ALA A 43 -15.52 13.98 -11.58
C ALA A 43 -16.60 13.17 -12.34
N ASN A 44 -16.97 13.60 -13.56
CA ASN A 44 -17.95 12.92 -14.41
C ASN A 44 -17.29 11.89 -15.34
N GLY A 45 -15.99 11.65 -15.23
CA GLY A 45 -15.25 10.70 -16.08
C GLY A 45 -14.96 11.22 -17.50
N LYS A 46 -15.04 12.54 -17.75
CA LYS A 46 -14.62 13.12 -19.03
C LYS A 46 -13.11 13.34 -19.02
N CYS A 47 -12.41 12.79 -20.02
CA CYS A 47 -10.98 13.00 -20.22
C CYS A 47 -10.66 14.48 -20.51
N LEU A 48 -9.62 15.00 -19.86
CA LEU A 48 -9.17 16.39 -19.96
C LEU A 48 -7.95 16.57 -20.88
N GLY A 49 -7.38 15.47 -21.39
CA GLY A 49 -6.20 15.49 -22.26
C GLY A 49 -4.89 15.71 -21.50
N LEU A 50 -3.79 15.93 -22.24
CA LEU A 50 -2.44 16.06 -21.67
C LEU A 50 -2.19 17.37 -20.93
N ASN A 51 -2.96 18.42 -21.25
CA ASN A 51 -2.85 19.76 -20.67
C ASN A 51 -4.21 20.15 -20.06
N PRO A 52 -4.61 19.54 -18.93
CA PRO A 52 -5.88 19.87 -18.29
C PRO A 52 -5.85 21.33 -17.78
N PRO A 53 -7.00 22.03 -17.79
CA PRO A 53 -7.12 23.28 -17.05
C PRO A 53 -6.91 23.02 -15.56
N PRO A 54 -6.43 24.00 -14.77
CA PRO A 54 -6.25 23.84 -13.33
C PRO A 54 -7.48 23.21 -12.67
N PRO A 55 -7.30 22.28 -11.73
CA PRO A 55 -8.44 21.66 -11.08
C PRO A 55 -9.19 22.74 -10.29
N PRO A 56 -10.51 22.59 -10.10
CA PRO A 56 -11.24 23.44 -9.17
C PRO A 56 -10.53 23.39 -7.81
N PRO A 57 -10.47 24.51 -7.07
CA PRO A 57 -9.95 24.50 -5.70
C PRO A 57 -10.65 23.38 -4.92
N LEU A 58 -9.87 22.54 -4.24
CA LEU A 58 -10.45 21.58 -3.31
C LEU A 58 -11.35 22.37 -2.35
N PRO A 59 -12.58 21.90 -2.07
CA PRO A 59 -13.42 22.56 -1.09
C PRO A 59 -12.62 22.70 0.20
N PRO A 60 -12.70 23.86 0.89
CA PRO A 60 -11.99 24.04 2.14
C PRO A 60 -12.37 22.91 3.11
N PRO A 61 -11.43 22.45 3.95
CA PRO A 61 -11.73 21.42 4.94
C PRO A 61 -13.00 21.81 5.69
N GLN A 62 -14.01 20.93 5.69
CA GLN A 62 -15.28 21.22 6.38
C GLN A 62 -15.08 21.32 7.91
N LYS A 63 -13.93 20.85 8.40
CA LYS A 63 -13.55 20.81 9.81
C LYS A 63 -12.12 21.37 9.96
N PRO A 64 -11.80 22.03 11.10
CA PRO A 64 -10.45 22.53 11.35
C PRO A 64 -9.45 21.36 11.42
N ALA A 65 -8.17 21.64 11.19
CA ALA A 65 -7.10 20.65 11.27
C ALA A 65 -7.00 19.98 12.67
N SER A 66 -7.46 20.65 13.72
CA SER A 66 -7.52 20.12 15.07
C SER A 66 -8.77 19.27 15.35
N TYR A 67 -9.69 19.08 14.40
CA TYR A 67 -10.86 18.25 14.65
C TYR A 67 -10.45 16.78 14.89
N PRO A 68 -10.98 16.08 15.91
CA PRO A 68 -12.17 16.38 16.72
C PRO A 68 -11.92 17.17 18.01
N PHE A 69 -10.69 17.60 18.27
CA PHE A 69 -10.34 18.42 19.43
C PHE A 69 -10.94 19.83 19.32
N ASN A 70 -11.19 20.47 20.47
CA ASN A 70 -11.85 21.78 20.49
C ASN A 70 -10.95 22.89 19.94
N ASN A 71 -9.63 22.73 20.02
CA ASN A 71 -8.64 23.68 19.52
C ASN A 71 -7.26 23.03 19.27
N ALA A 72 -6.35 23.79 18.67
CA ALA A 72 -4.99 23.33 18.35
C ALA A 72 -4.17 22.93 19.58
N SER A 73 -4.29 23.64 20.71
CA SER A 73 -3.54 23.32 21.93
C SER A 73 -4.00 22.01 22.57
N GLU A 74 -5.31 21.72 22.51
CA GLU A 74 -5.85 20.43 22.96
C GLU A 74 -5.35 19.29 22.06
N PHE A 75 -5.30 19.50 20.74
CA PHE A 75 -4.69 18.54 19.81
C PHE A 75 -3.20 18.30 20.12
N GLU A 76 -2.40 19.36 20.28
CA GLU A 76 -0.96 19.27 20.58
C GLU A 76 -0.70 18.55 21.91
N LEU A 77 -1.53 18.81 22.93
CA LEU A 77 -1.45 18.10 24.19
C LEU A 77 -1.82 16.61 24.00
N GLY A 78 -2.86 16.31 23.22
CA GLY A 78 -3.22 14.93 22.88
C GLY A 78 -2.07 14.19 22.18
N ASP A 79 -1.47 14.80 21.16
CA ASP A 79 -0.30 14.26 20.43
C ASP A 79 0.89 14.04 21.37
N PHE A 80 1.19 15.01 22.24
CA PHE A 80 2.25 14.86 23.23
C PHE A 80 1.99 13.69 24.17
N LEU A 81 0.81 13.61 24.79
CA LEU A 81 0.50 12.58 25.79
C LEU A 81 0.45 11.18 25.18
N PHE A 82 -0.17 11.05 23.99
CA PHE A 82 -0.41 9.76 23.35
C PHE A 82 0.79 9.28 22.51
N LYS A 83 1.31 10.14 21.62
CA LYS A 83 2.31 9.75 20.62
C LYS A 83 3.74 9.95 21.11
N GLN A 84 4.03 11.09 21.74
CA GLN A 84 5.41 11.46 22.11
C GLN A 84 5.82 10.88 23.46
N ALA A 85 5.01 11.11 24.49
CA ALA A 85 5.26 10.63 25.86
C ALA A 85 4.81 9.18 26.08
N GLN A 86 3.88 8.68 25.25
CA GLN A 86 3.30 7.34 25.36
C GLN A 86 2.80 7.03 26.78
N MET A 87 2.12 8.02 27.38
CA MET A 87 1.79 8.00 28.79
C MET A 87 0.67 7.00 29.07
N SER A 88 0.76 6.27 30.19
CA SER A 88 -0.26 5.26 30.52
C SER A 88 -1.64 5.91 30.76
N GLY A 89 -2.73 5.20 30.45
CA GLY A 89 -4.08 5.72 30.70
C GLY A 89 -4.35 6.06 32.17
N GLY A 90 -3.73 5.33 33.09
CA GLY A 90 -3.79 5.63 34.53
C GLY A 90 -3.10 6.97 34.86
N ASP A 91 -1.93 7.22 34.26
CA ASP A 91 -1.19 8.47 34.49
C ASP A 91 -1.83 9.66 33.77
N ILE A 92 -2.45 9.45 32.60
CA ILE A 92 -3.23 10.48 31.90
C ILE A 92 -4.40 10.92 32.79
N THR A 93 -5.12 9.96 33.35
CA THR A 93 -6.25 10.26 34.24
C THR A 93 -5.79 11.04 35.47
N LYS A 94 -4.71 10.60 36.15
CA LYS A 94 -4.14 11.33 37.29
C LYS A 94 -3.69 12.74 36.92
N LEU A 95 -3.05 12.91 35.76
CA LEU A 95 -2.61 14.22 35.29
C LEU A 95 -3.81 15.15 35.10
N MET A 96 -4.89 14.68 34.48
CA MET A 96 -6.11 15.47 34.31
C MET A 96 -6.75 15.84 35.66
N ASP A 97 -6.78 14.92 36.63
CA ASP A 97 -7.28 15.18 37.99
C ASP A 97 -6.46 16.27 38.71
N HIS A 98 -5.13 16.21 38.59
CA HIS A 98 -4.23 17.23 39.13
C HIS A 98 -4.43 18.58 38.44
N TRP A 99 -4.60 18.59 37.11
CA TRP A 99 -4.82 19.80 36.35
C TRP A 99 -6.13 20.48 36.73
N CYS A 100 -7.20 19.69 36.85
CA CYS A 100 -8.51 20.12 37.33
C CYS A 100 -8.33 20.78 38.71
N SER A 101 -7.77 20.05 39.67
CA SER A 101 -7.54 20.56 41.04
C SER A 101 -6.69 21.84 41.08
N TYR A 102 -5.67 21.94 40.23
CA TYR A 102 -4.83 23.13 40.14
C TYR A 102 -5.62 24.32 39.60
N ASN A 103 -6.40 24.13 38.54
CA ASN A 103 -7.22 25.18 37.93
C ASN A 103 -8.32 25.67 38.87
N ALA A 104 -8.89 24.81 39.71
CA ALA A 104 -9.87 25.21 40.73
C ALA A 104 -9.35 26.27 41.72
N ASN A 105 -8.02 26.39 41.89
CA ASN A 105 -7.42 27.39 42.77
C ASN A 105 -7.31 28.78 42.13
N TRP A 106 -7.31 28.86 40.80
CA TRP A 106 -6.99 30.10 40.06
C TRP A 106 -8.10 30.58 39.14
N PHE A 107 -9.03 29.69 38.76
CA PHE A 107 -10.10 29.98 37.80
C PHE A 107 -11.46 29.57 38.37
N SER A 108 -12.51 30.26 37.91
CA SER A 108 -13.90 30.02 38.34
C SER A 108 -14.49 28.70 37.85
N HIS A 109 -13.78 27.97 36.99
CA HIS A 109 -14.21 26.70 36.41
C HIS A 109 -13.15 25.62 36.61
N ASN A 110 -13.56 24.52 37.23
CA ASN A 110 -12.75 23.32 37.39
C ASN A 110 -12.69 22.59 36.05
N THR A 111 -11.70 22.89 35.23
CA THR A 111 -11.58 22.35 33.88
C THR A 111 -10.20 21.75 33.67
N SER A 112 -10.17 20.57 33.07
CA SER A 112 -8.99 19.94 32.50
C SER A 112 -9.18 19.85 30.97
N PRO A 113 -8.10 19.82 30.18
CA PRO A 113 -8.21 19.67 28.73
C PRO A 113 -8.96 18.39 28.31
N PHE A 114 -8.72 17.28 29.02
CA PHE A 114 -9.47 16.03 28.85
C PHE A 114 -10.11 15.60 30.16
N LYS A 115 -11.27 14.94 30.10
CA LYS A 115 -11.93 14.42 31.32
C LYS A 115 -11.10 13.33 32.01
N ASN A 116 -10.54 12.43 31.22
CA ASN A 116 -9.71 11.29 31.63
C ASN A 116 -9.04 10.68 30.37
N ALA A 117 -8.34 9.56 30.52
CA ALA A 117 -7.75 8.86 29.38
C ALA A 117 -8.80 8.36 28.38
N ASP A 118 -9.94 7.84 28.83
CA ASP A 118 -11.00 7.35 27.93
C ASP A 118 -11.56 8.46 27.04
N HIS A 119 -11.66 9.68 27.56
CA HIS A 119 -12.06 10.84 26.77
C HIS A 119 -11.02 11.19 25.69
N LEU A 120 -9.73 11.16 26.03
CA LEU A 120 -8.67 11.37 25.05
C LEU A 120 -8.68 10.27 23.97
N HIS A 121 -8.70 9.00 24.37
CA HIS A 121 -8.72 7.88 23.43
C HIS A 121 -9.98 7.92 22.56
N GLY A 122 -11.15 8.20 23.14
CA GLY A 122 -12.38 8.35 22.38
C GLY A 122 -12.34 9.52 21.38
N LEU A 123 -11.65 10.62 21.68
CA LEU A 123 -11.39 11.67 20.70
C LEU A 123 -10.48 11.16 19.58
N ILE A 124 -9.39 10.47 19.91
CA ILE A 124 -8.47 9.87 18.93
C ILE A 124 -9.22 8.92 17.99
N ASP A 125 -10.05 8.02 18.54
CA ASP A 125 -10.86 7.05 17.76
C ASP A 125 -11.92 7.73 16.88
N THR A 126 -12.26 9.00 17.13
CA THR A 126 -13.20 9.77 16.30
C THR A 126 -12.54 10.65 15.25
N ILE A 127 -11.19 10.62 15.16
CA ILE A 127 -10.47 11.34 14.11
C ILE A 127 -10.94 10.81 12.75
N PRO A 128 -11.60 11.64 11.92
CA PRO A 128 -12.15 11.20 10.64
C PRO A 128 -11.07 11.03 9.56
N HIS A 129 -9.84 11.40 9.88
CA HIS A 129 -8.68 11.33 9.01
C HIS A 129 -7.82 10.14 9.40
N GLY A 130 -7.74 9.12 8.54
CA GLY A 130 -6.76 8.03 8.67
C GLY A 130 -7.33 6.66 8.99
N ASP A 131 -8.53 6.54 9.57
CA ASP A 131 -9.06 5.23 9.94
C ASP A 131 -9.91 4.60 8.84
N ILE A 132 -9.23 3.77 8.05
CA ILE A 132 -9.90 2.69 7.33
C ILE A 132 -10.15 1.59 8.36
N PRO A 133 -11.41 1.19 8.60
CA PRO A 133 -11.74 0.30 9.70
C PRO A 133 -11.11 -1.07 9.51
N TRP A 134 -10.58 -1.61 10.60
CA TRP A 134 -10.20 -3.01 10.69
C TRP A 134 -11.43 -3.91 10.61
N GLN A 135 -11.31 -4.99 9.86
CA GLN A 135 -12.33 -5.99 9.62
C GLN A 135 -11.79 -7.36 9.99
N GLY A 136 -12.64 -8.18 10.60
CA GLY A 136 -12.34 -9.58 10.90
C GLY A 136 -12.84 -10.48 9.78
N ALA A 137 -12.02 -11.45 9.37
CA ALA A 137 -12.45 -12.55 8.52
C ALA A 137 -11.92 -13.88 9.06
N THR A 138 -12.55 -14.96 8.63
CA THR A 138 -12.16 -16.31 9.02
C THR A 138 -11.67 -17.07 7.81
N VAL A 139 -10.48 -17.65 7.92
CA VAL A 139 -9.84 -18.46 6.88
C VAL A 139 -9.64 -19.88 7.42
N SER A 140 -9.79 -20.87 6.55
CA SER A 140 -9.54 -22.28 6.85
C SER A 140 -8.75 -22.89 5.72
N TYR A 141 -7.92 -23.90 6.02
CA TYR A 141 -7.12 -24.58 5.01
C TYR A 141 -8.01 -25.18 3.91
N SER A 142 -7.80 -24.76 2.67
CA SER A 142 -8.59 -25.18 1.50
C SER A 142 -7.91 -26.26 0.63
N GLY A 143 -6.70 -26.70 1.02
CA GLY A 143 -5.92 -27.65 0.25
C GLY A 143 -6.34 -29.12 0.38
N PRO A 144 -5.64 -30.04 -0.33
CA PRO A 144 -5.89 -31.47 -0.22
C PRO A 144 -5.75 -31.95 1.23
N GLN A 145 -6.77 -32.67 1.71
CA GLN A 145 -6.76 -33.25 3.05
C GLN A 145 -6.30 -34.73 2.99
N PRO A 146 -5.33 -35.13 3.82
CA PRO A 146 -4.96 -36.54 3.95
C PRO A 146 -6.07 -37.31 4.68
N ALA A 147 -6.04 -38.64 4.59
CA ALA A 147 -7.04 -39.52 5.23
C ALA A 147 -7.15 -39.36 6.76
N ASN A 148 -6.12 -38.81 7.41
CA ASN A 148 -6.14 -38.41 8.81
C ASN A 148 -5.59 -36.98 8.92
N PRO A 149 -6.45 -35.94 8.78
CA PRO A 149 -6.02 -34.55 8.78
C PRO A 149 -5.46 -34.16 10.15
N ALA A 150 -4.43 -33.32 10.15
CA ALA A 150 -3.91 -32.77 11.39
C ALA A 150 -4.93 -31.76 11.98
N PRO A 151 -5.03 -31.61 13.32
CA PRO A 151 -6.05 -30.75 13.95
C PRO A 151 -6.04 -29.28 13.51
N TRP A 152 -4.91 -28.80 12.98
CA TRP A 152 -4.78 -27.44 12.47
C TRP A 152 -5.41 -27.28 11.07
N MET A 153 -5.51 -28.35 10.25
CA MET A 153 -6.14 -28.33 8.92
C MET A 153 -7.66 -28.16 9.00
N GLU A 154 -8.27 -28.60 10.09
CA GLU A 154 -9.72 -28.49 10.34
C GLU A 154 -10.07 -27.22 11.11
N LYS A 155 -9.06 -26.46 11.54
CA LYS A 155 -9.26 -25.26 12.35
C LYS A 155 -9.54 -24.05 11.46
N THR A 156 -10.42 -23.20 11.96
CA THR A 156 -10.63 -21.85 11.44
C THR A 156 -9.71 -20.86 12.13
N TYR A 157 -9.10 -19.98 11.35
CA TYR A 157 -8.19 -18.94 11.77
C TYR A 157 -8.82 -17.58 11.54
N GLU A 158 -8.81 -16.75 12.57
CA GLU A 158 -9.24 -15.36 12.48
C GLU A 158 -8.09 -14.50 11.95
N ILE A 159 -8.38 -13.68 10.96
CA ILE A 159 -7.49 -12.66 10.42
C ILE A 159 -8.13 -11.29 10.59
N TRP A 160 -7.30 -10.27 10.81
CA TRP A 160 -7.72 -8.89 10.93
C TRP A 160 -7.05 -8.06 9.84
N TYR A 161 -7.81 -7.26 9.11
CA TYR A 161 -7.28 -6.47 7.99
C TYR A 161 -8.09 -5.19 7.72
N CYS A 162 -7.43 -4.19 7.12
CA CYS A 162 -8.07 -3.03 6.52
C CYS A 162 -8.28 -3.28 5.03
N ASP A 163 -9.36 -2.77 4.45
CA ASP A 163 -9.61 -2.89 3.01
C ASP A 163 -8.45 -2.27 2.19
N PRO A 164 -7.66 -3.07 1.46
CA PRO A 164 -6.50 -2.57 0.74
C PRO A 164 -6.87 -1.55 -0.34
N LEU A 165 -8.04 -1.67 -0.96
CA LEU A 165 -8.49 -0.69 -1.95
C LEU A 165 -8.68 0.68 -1.31
N ALA A 166 -9.38 0.72 -0.17
CA ALA A 166 -9.57 1.96 0.58
C ALA A 166 -8.23 2.57 1.02
N VAL A 167 -7.27 1.73 1.44
CA VAL A 167 -5.92 2.17 1.85
C VAL A 167 -5.19 2.82 0.68
N LEU A 168 -5.16 2.16 -0.46
CA LEU A 168 -4.48 2.67 -1.65
C LEU A 168 -5.18 3.91 -2.20
N GLU A 169 -6.51 3.99 -2.17
CA GLU A 169 -7.24 5.20 -2.58
C GLU A 169 -6.99 6.38 -1.66
N ALA A 170 -6.87 6.14 -0.35
CA ALA A 170 -6.46 7.18 0.60
C ALA A 170 -5.04 7.69 0.30
N GLN A 171 -4.10 6.80 -0.05
CA GLN A 171 -2.76 7.20 -0.49
C GLN A 171 -2.82 8.03 -1.79
N ILE A 172 -3.61 7.63 -2.79
CA ILE A 172 -3.76 8.39 -4.07
C ILE A 172 -4.38 9.77 -3.83
N ALA A 173 -5.34 9.84 -2.90
CA ALA A 173 -6.03 11.07 -2.54
C ALA A 173 -5.17 12.01 -1.67
N ASN A 174 -4.06 11.54 -1.11
CA ASN A 174 -3.18 12.34 -0.25
C ASN A 174 -2.53 13.49 -1.04
N PRO A 175 -2.80 14.76 -0.72
CA PRO A 175 -2.18 15.90 -1.40
C PRO A 175 -0.65 15.94 -1.27
N ALA A 176 -0.09 15.39 -0.20
CA ALA A 176 1.36 15.30 -0.02
C ALA A 176 2.00 14.42 -1.12
N PHE A 177 1.31 13.37 -1.57
CA PHE A 177 1.81 12.47 -2.60
C PHE A 177 1.51 12.94 -4.03
N ALA A 178 0.65 13.95 -4.20
CA ALA A 178 0.11 14.32 -5.50
C ALA A 178 1.17 14.64 -6.57
N ASN A 179 2.26 15.29 -6.17
CA ASN A 179 3.38 15.63 -7.07
C ASN A 179 4.44 14.52 -7.19
N HIS A 180 4.27 13.44 -6.43
CA HIS A 180 5.21 12.33 -6.31
C HIS A 180 4.65 11.03 -6.89
N ILE A 181 3.46 11.06 -7.51
CA ILE A 181 2.87 9.90 -8.20
C ILE A 181 3.26 9.91 -9.68
N ASN A 182 3.79 8.78 -10.14
CA ASN A 182 4.02 8.50 -11.54
C ASN A 182 2.75 7.95 -12.19
N TRP A 183 2.08 8.77 -13.01
CA TRP A 183 0.82 8.39 -13.67
C TRP A 183 0.97 7.42 -14.85
N SER A 184 2.18 7.20 -15.33
CA SER A 184 2.47 6.31 -16.46
C SER A 184 3.84 5.68 -16.29
N PRO A 185 4.03 4.40 -16.67
CA PRO A 185 5.36 3.81 -16.77
C PRO A 185 6.25 4.65 -17.69
N LYS A 186 7.54 4.69 -17.36
CA LYS A 186 8.49 5.55 -18.06
C LYS A 186 9.80 4.81 -18.33
N CYS A 187 10.39 5.06 -19.48
CA CYS A 187 11.77 4.69 -19.75
C CYS A 187 12.62 5.97 -19.63
N VAL A 188 13.63 5.93 -18.76
CA VAL A 188 14.55 7.05 -18.54
C VAL A 188 15.91 6.63 -19.08
N CYS A 189 16.44 7.32 -20.08
CA CYS A 189 17.74 7.03 -20.66
C CYS A 189 18.70 8.21 -20.47
N ASP A 190 19.97 7.92 -20.17
CA ASP A 190 21.02 8.94 -20.16
C ASP A 190 21.39 9.40 -21.59
N ALA A 191 22.29 10.39 -21.70
CA ALA A 191 22.73 10.93 -22.99
C ALA A 191 23.43 9.89 -23.88
N ARG A 192 23.83 8.74 -23.33
CA ARG A 192 24.44 7.61 -24.05
C ARG A 192 23.42 6.55 -24.46
N GLY A 193 22.14 6.76 -24.15
CA GLY A 193 21.06 5.81 -24.42
C GLY A 193 20.96 4.66 -23.40
N ILE A 194 21.64 4.75 -22.26
CA ILE A 194 21.61 3.72 -21.22
C ILE A 194 20.42 3.99 -20.29
N GLN A 195 19.53 3.00 -20.17
CA GLN A 195 18.37 3.08 -19.28
C GLN A 195 18.80 3.21 -17.81
N GLN A 196 18.12 4.10 -17.10
CA GLN A 196 18.27 4.39 -15.69
C GLN A 196 17.01 3.94 -14.95
N PHE A 197 17.21 3.26 -13.82
CA PHE A 197 16.14 2.81 -12.95
C PHE A 197 16.15 3.68 -11.68
N LYS A 198 15.13 4.51 -11.51
CA LYS A 198 14.97 5.40 -10.34
C LYS A 198 13.88 4.91 -9.40
N ASP A 199 12.78 4.40 -9.94
CA ASP A 199 11.59 3.94 -9.21
C ASP A 199 10.95 2.73 -9.91
N LEU A 200 9.97 2.09 -9.28
CA LEU A 200 9.30 0.92 -9.85
C LEU A 200 8.70 1.20 -11.24
N MET A 201 8.19 2.41 -11.47
CA MET A 201 7.58 2.81 -12.74
C MET A 201 8.61 3.05 -13.85
N SER A 202 9.89 3.19 -13.51
CA SER A 202 11.00 3.14 -14.46
C SER A 202 11.50 1.72 -14.77
N GLY A 203 11.03 0.73 -14.00
CA GLY A 203 11.38 -0.67 -14.14
C GLY A 203 10.76 -1.31 -15.38
N GLN A 204 11.50 -2.25 -15.97
CA GLN A 204 11.05 -3.05 -17.12
C GLN A 204 9.71 -3.76 -16.85
N TRP A 205 9.54 -4.28 -15.64
CA TRP A 205 8.31 -4.97 -15.23
C TRP A 205 7.07 -4.07 -15.36
N ALA A 206 7.13 -2.81 -14.92
CA ALA A 206 5.98 -1.90 -15.01
C ALA A 206 5.60 -1.59 -16.46
N TRP A 207 6.60 -1.48 -17.34
CA TRP A 207 6.39 -1.32 -18.78
C TRP A 207 5.70 -2.53 -19.41
N GLU A 208 6.19 -3.74 -19.10
CA GLU A 208 5.61 -4.98 -19.61
C GLU A 208 4.17 -5.23 -19.12
N GLN A 209 3.85 -4.84 -17.88
CA GLN A 209 2.46 -4.88 -17.41
C GLN A 209 1.58 -3.91 -18.19
N ALA A 210 2.07 -2.70 -18.47
CA ALA A 210 1.33 -1.75 -19.28
C ALA A 210 1.12 -2.24 -20.72
N ASP A 211 2.11 -2.89 -21.34
CA ASP A 211 1.95 -3.51 -22.67
C ASP A 211 0.85 -4.58 -22.66
N LYS A 212 0.75 -5.40 -21.60
CA LYS A 212 -0.31 -6.39 -21.45
C LYS A 212 -1.68 -5.72 -21.30
N LEU A 213 -1.79 -4.72 -20.43
CA LEU A 213 -3.04 -4.00 -20.18
C LEU A 213 -3.51 -3.19 -21.40
N ALA A 214 -2.57 -2.64 -22.18
CA ALA A 214 -2.83 -1.84 -23.37
C ALA A 214 -3.50 -2.62 -24.52
N LYS A 215 -3.47 -3.96 -24.49
CA LYS A 215 -4.18 -4.81 -25.44
C LYS A 215 -5.70 -4.59 -25.40
N SER A 216 -6.24 -4.20 -24.25
CA SER A 216 -7.64 -3.86 -24.10
C SER A 216 -7.86 -2.37 -24.43
N PRO A 217 -8.71 -2.03 -25.42
CA PRO A 217 -9.06 -0.63 -25.72
C PRO A 217 -9.68 0.12 -24.53
N MET A 218 -10.34 -0.59 -23.60
CA MET A 218 -10.92 0.04 -22.41
C MET A 218 -9.87 0.63 -21.47
N ASN A 219 -8.64 0.12 -21.53
CA ASN A 219 -7.51 0.53 -20.69
C ASN A 219 -6.70 1.67 -21.29
N HIS A 220 -7.08 2.18 -22.47
CA HIS A 220 -6.34 3.28 -23.09
C HIS A 220 -6.53 4.57 -22.28
N GLY A 221 -5.42 5.25 -22.03
CA GLY A 221 -5.38 6.47 -21.22
C GLY A 221 -5.49 6.25 -19.71
N THR A 222 -5.53 5.00 -19.22
CA THR A 222 -5.57 4.72 -17.77
C THR A 222 -4.19 4.85 -17.13
N THR A 223 -4.18 4.90 -15.80
CA THR A 223 -3.01 4.78 -14.95
C THR A 223 -2.87 3.34 -14.49
N PHE A 224 -1.67 2.77 -14.56
CA PHE A 224 -1.34 1.52 -13.87
C PHE A 224 -0.76 1.85 -12.48
N ALA A 225 -1.41 1.35 -11.42
CA ALA A 225 -1.01 1.51 -10.04
C ALA A 225 -0.57 0.14 -9.46
N PRO A 226 0.73 -0.17 -9.50
CA PRO A 226 1.23 -1.40 -8.90
C PRO A 226 1.12 -1.35 -7.38
N ILE A 227 0.82 -2.48 -6.76
CA ILE A 227 0.70 -2.64 -5.32
C ILE A 227 1.94 -3.39 -4.84
N VAL A 228 2.76 -2.73 -4.04
CA VAL A 228 3.90 -3.34 -3.38
C VAL A 228 3.43 -3.88 -2.04
N LEU A 229 3.63 -5.18 -1.82
CA LEU A 229 3.30 -5.83 -0.55
C LEU A 229 4.58 -6.14 0.21
N SER A 230 4.50 -6.18 1.53
CA SER A 230 5.57 -6.74 2.35
C SER A 230 5.02 -7.44 3.59
N SER A 231 5.78 -8.39 4.11
CA SER A 231 5.51 -8.96 5.43
C SER A 231 6.81 -9.30 6.13
N ASN A 232 6.80 -9.24 7.45
CA ASN A 232 7.93 -9.67 8.27
C ASN A 232 7.39 -10.35 9.52
N LYS A 233 7.76 -11.61 9.76
CA LYS A 233 7.29 -12.36 10.93
C LYS A 233 7.63 -11.63 12.21
N THR A 234 6.62 -11.29 13.01
CA THR A 234 6.83 -10.56 14.26
C THR A 234 6.23 -11.30 15.45
N THR A 235 7.00 -11.42 16.53
CA THR A 235 6.56 -12.00 17.81
C THR A 235 5.90 -10.90 18.65
N VAL A 236 4.57 -11.00 18.89
CA VAL A 236 3.80 -9.91 19.50
C VAL A 236 3.68 -10.03 21.03
N SER A 237 3.79 -11.24 21.62
CA SER A 237 3.91 -11.36 23.08
C SER A 237 4.71 -12.60 23.53
N VAL A 238 5.59 -12.41 24.51
CA VAL A 238 6.36 -13.49 25.17
C VAL A 238 5.70 -13.95 26.47
N ALA A 239 4.95 -13.06 27.15
CA ALA A 239 4.47 -13.27 28.52
C ALA A 239 3.13 -14.04 28.65
N THR A 240 2.30 -14.08 27.61
CA THR A 240 0.93 -14.67 27.66
C THR A 240 0.68 -15.79 26.65
N GLY A 241 1.74 -16.28 25.99
CA GLY A 241 1.69 -17.48 25.16
C GLY A 241 2.03 -17.24 23.70
N GLN A 242 3.28 -16.88 23.39
CA GLN A 242 3.92 -16.96 22.06
C GLN A 242 2.95 -16.85 20.87
N ASN A 243 2.27 -15.72 20.70
CA ASN A 243 1.46 -15.47 19.50
C ASN A 243 2.35 -14.72 18.50
N ASN A 244 2.72 -15.42 17.42
CA ASN A 244 3.43 -14.84 16.28
C ASN A 244 2.39 -14.50 15.21
N PHE A 245 2.57 -13.36 14.55
CA PHE A 245 1.74 -12.92 13.42
C PHE A 245 2.63 -12.48 12.26
N TYR A 246 2.11 -12.56 11.04
CA TYR A 246 2.69 -11.84 9.91
C TYR A 246 1.93 -10.52 9.73
N PRO A 247 2.46 -9.37 10.17
CA PRO A 247 2.00 -8.09 9.68
C PRO A 247 2.22 -8.01 8.17
N VAL A 248 1.19 -7.61 7.43
CA VAL A 248 1.25 -7.36 5.98
C VAL A 248 1.12 -5.86 5.75
N TYR A 249 2.04 -5.29 5.01
CA TYR A 249 2.02 -3.90 4.59
C TYR A 249 1.72 -3.80 3.09
N ALA A 250 1.08 -2.72 2.68
CA ALA A 250 0.83 -2.38 1.30
C ALA A 250 1.21 -0.93 0.98
N SER A 251 1.64 -0.71 -0.25
CA SER A 251 1.95 0.60 -0.80
C SER A 251 1.64 0.67 -2.28
N LEU A 252 1.35 1.87 -2.75
CA LEU A 252 1.41 2.21 -4.15
C LEU A 252 2.85 2.26 -4.65
N GLY A 253 3.17 1.34 -5.54
CA GLY A 253 4.46 1.31 -6.23
C GLY A 253 4.66 2.41 -7.26
N ASN A 254 3.62 3.18 -7.61
CA ASN A 254 3.77 4.36 -8.46
C ASN A 254 4.07 5.65 -7.70
N ILE A 255 4.11 5.62 -6.37
CA ILE A 255 4.71 6.69 -5.56
C ILE A 255 6.23 6.68 -5.75
N SER A 256 6.85 7.86 -5.86
CA SER A 256 8.29 7.98 -5.97
C SER A 256 9.02 7.41 -4.74
N ASN A 257 10.20 6.84 -4.95
CA ASN A 257 11.02 6.28 -3.86
C ASN A 257 11.30 7.29 -2.74
N GLU A 258 11.40 8.59 -3.06
CA GLU A 258 11.62 9.66 -2.08
C GLU A 258 10.52 9.67 -1.02
N MET A 259 9.26 9.48 -1.42
CA MET A 259 8.12 9.41 -0.49
C MET A 259 7.96 8.04 0.15
N GLN A 260 8.40 6.96 -0.50
CA GLN A 260 8.43 5.63 0.13
C GLN A 260 9.47 5.54 1.27
N CYS A 261 10.56 6.31 1.19
CA CYS A 261 11.60 6.36 2.22
C CYS A 261 11.41 7.50 3.23
N ALA A 262 10.58 8.49 2.94
CA ALA A 262 10.20 9.52 3.90
C ALA A 262 9.25 8.92 4.95
N HIS A 263 9.28 9.45 6.18
CA HIS A 263 8.43 9.05 7.32
C HIS A 263 6.92 9.31 7.13
N GLU A 264 6.43 9.40 5.88
CA GLU A 264 5.11 9.88 5.50
C GLU A 264 4.12 8.75 5.14
N ASP A 265 4.16 7.59 5.81
CA ASP A 265 3.21 6.49 5.59
C ASP A 265 3.22 5.88 4.18
N GLY A 266 4.37 5.94 3.50
CA GLY A 266 4.55 5.33 2.17
C GLY A 266 4.28 3.82 2.14
N MET A 267 4.40 3.11 3.27
CA MET A 267 3.97 1.72 3.46
C MET A 267 2.97 1.66 4.63
N THR A 268 1.76 1.18 4.37
CA THR A 268 0.68 1.12 5.36
C THR A 268 0.46 -0.32 5.81
N LEU A 269 0.37 -0.56 7.12
CA LEU A 269 -0.01 -1.87 7.66
C LEU A 269 -1.48 -2.15 7.31
N ILE A 270 -1.74 -3.27 6.62
CA ILE A 270 -3.08 -3.62 6.15
C ILE A 270 -3.63 -4.91 6.76
N ALA A 271 -2.81 -5.80 7.33
CA ALA A 271 -3.32 -7.03 7.94
C ALA A 271 -2.40 -7.64 8.99
N PHE A 272 -2.99 -8.48 9.85
CA PHE A 272 -2.29 -9.43 10.69
C PHE A 272 -2.73 -10.85 10.31
N LEU A 273 -1.82 -11.64 9.75
CA LEU A 273 -2.10 -13.03 9.39
C LEU A 273 -1.84 -13.97 10.56
N ALA A 274 -2.73 -14.95 10.71
CA ALA A 274 -2.59 -15.99 11.71
C ALA A 274 -1.45 -16.95 11.36
N ILE A 275 -0.72 -17.39 12.38
CA ILE A 275 0.29 -18.45 12.25
C ILE A 275 -0.23 -19.70 12.97
N PRO A 276 -0.47 -20.81 12.26
CA PRO A 276 -0.93 -22.03 12.87
C PRO A 276 0.14 -22.56 13.83
N LYS A 277 -0.26 -22.86 15.08
CA LYS A 277 0.62 -23.50 16.06
C LYS A 277 0.46 -25.01 15.95
N THR A 278 1.58 -25.73 15.81
CA THR A 278 1.56 -27.20 15.70
C THR A 278 2.69 -27.82 16.52
N ASN A 279 2.49 -29.07 16.96
CA ASN A 279 3.51 -29.84 17.65
C ASN A 279 4.50 -30.41 16.61
N LYS A 280 5.80 -30.44 16.96
CA LYS A 280 7.00 -30.67 16.13
C LYS A 280 7.03 -31.92 15.21
N THR A 281 5.99 -32.74 15.15
CA THR A 281 5.98 -34.04 14.46
C THR A 281 5.64 -33.99 12.97
N HIS A 282 5.30 -32.83 12.38
CA HIS A 282 4.79 -32.74 11.00
C HIS A 282 5.45 -31.67 10.09
N GLU A 283 6.70 -31.27 10.35
CA GLU A 283 7.33 -30.07 9.73
C GLU A 283 7.30 -30.00 8.19
N GLN A 284 7.41 -31.11 7.45
CA GLN A 284 7.44 -31.08 5.98
C GLN A 284 6.07 -30.93 5.32
N VAL A 285 5.02 -31.58 5.85
CA VAL A 285 3.64 -31.43 5.37
C VAL A 285 3.09 -30.04 5.76
N LEU A 286 3.63 -29.46 6.83
CA LEU A 286 3.27 -28.14 7.34
C LEU A 286 3.70 -27.00 6.42
N MET A 287 4.89 -27.06 5.80
CA MET A 287 5.36 -25.96 4.93
C MET A 287 4.36 -25.68 3.80
N SER A 288 4.02 -26.70 3.00
CA SER A 288 3.07 -26.57 1.88
C SER A 288 1.68 -26.10 2.28
N SER A 289 1.31 -26.24 3.56
CA SER A 289 -0.02 -25.88 4.04
C SER A 289 -0.07 -24.56 4.81
N ASP A 290 1.03 -24.19 5.47
CA ASP A 290 1.23 -22.84 6.00
C ASP A 290 1.28 -21.84 4.83
N ASP A 291 1.93 -22.22 3.73
CA ASP A 291 1.92 -21.49 2.45
C ASP A 291 0.47 -21.28 1.97
N MET A 292 -0.34 -22.34 1.98
CA MET A 292 -1.73 -22.29 1.52
C MET A 292 -2.60 -21.37 2.40
N LEU A 293 -2.50 -21.48 3.73
CA LEU A 293 -3.24 -20.60 4.64
C LEU A 293 -2.82 -19.14 4.47
N PHE A 294 -1.52 -18.90 4.23
CA PHE A 294 -0.98 -17.59 3.93
C PHE A 294 -1.56 -17.03 2.62
N HIS A 295 -1.57 -17.81 1.55
CA HIS A 295 -2.16 -17.43 0.26
C HIS A 295 -3.68 -17.23 0.32
N ASP A 296 -4.41 -18.11 1.02
CA ASP A 296 -5.86 -17.97 1.24
C ASP A 296 -6.17 -16.68 2.00
N SER A 297 -5.36 -16.35 3.00
CA SER A 297 -5.49 -15.09 3.74
C SER A 297 -5.24 -13.88 2.84
N LEU A 298 -4.16 -13.88 2.05
CA LEU A 298 -3.90 -12.80 1.08
C LEU A 298 -4.99 -12.69 0.02
N SER A 299 -5.56 -13.81 -0.43
CA SER A 299 -6.66 -13.84 -1.39
C SER A 299 -7.91 -13.15 -0.83
N VAL A 300 -8.26 -13.41 0.44
CA VAL A 300 -9.36 -12.73 1.13
C VAL A 300 -9.08 -11.23 1.25
N ILE A 301 -7.89 -10.86 1.71
CA ILE A 301 -7.51 -9.46 1.95
C ILE A 301 -7.51 -8.65 0.65
N LEU A 302 -6.90 -9.18 -0.41
CA LEU A 302 -6.74 -8.49 -1.70
C LEU A 302 -7.97 -8.59 -2.60
N CYS A 303 -9.04 -9.27 -2.16
CA CYS A 303 -10.24 -9.52 -2.96
C CYS A 303 -10.90 -8.23 -3.47
N SER A 304 -10.89 -7.16 -2.67
CA SER A 304 -11.47 -5.85 -3.03
C SER A 304 -10.82 -5.21 -4.25
N LEU A 305 -9.57 -5.58 -4.57
CA LEU A 305 -8.81 -5.05 -5.70
C LEU A 305 -9.15 -5.75 -7.01
N LYS A 306 -9.62 -7.00 -6.96
CA LYS A 306 -9.81 -7.88 -8.13
C LYS A 306 -10.64 -7.23 -9.25
N PRO A 307 -11.80 -6.58 -8.98
CA PRO A 307 -12.58 -5.93 -10.05
C PRO A 307 -11.79 -4.85 -10.80
N PHE A 308 -10.84 -4.21 -10.12
CA PHE A 308 -10.08 -3.07 -10.61
C PHE A 308 -8.71 -3.43 -11.21
N MET A 309 -8.43 -4.72 -11.36
CA MET A 309 -7.26 -5.21 -12.10
C MET A 309 -7.51 -5.30 -13.60
N GLU A 310 -8.77 -5.48 -14.00
CA GLU A 310 -9.19 -5.56 -15.40
C GLU A 310 -9.99 -4.34 -15.84
N THR A 311 -10.84 -3.81 -14.95
CA THR A 311 -11.71 -2.67 -15.23
C THR A 311 -11.25 -1.44 -14.45
N PRO A 312 -10.83 -0.35 -15.11
CA PRO A 312 -10.29 0.80 -14.41
C PRO A 312 -11.35 1.51 -13.55
N LYS A 313 -10.98 1.88 -12.32
CA LYS A 313 -11.80 2.70 -11.43
C LYS A 313 -11.56 4.18 -11.66
N LEU A 314 -12.61 5.01 -11.71
CA LEU A 314 -12.44 6.46 -11.69
C LEU A 314 -12.20 6.91 -10.24
N THR A 315 -10.97 7.29 -9.91
CA THR A 315 -10.54 7.57 -8.54
C THR A 315 -10.11 9.04 -8.40
N PRO A 316 -10.56 9.76 -7.35
CA PRO A 316 -10.09 11.11 -7.05
C PRO A 316 -8.64 11.09 -6.56
N CYS A 317 -7.84 12.07 -6.95
CA CYS A 317 -6.42 12.15 -6.61
C CYS A 317 -6.10 13.45 -5.86
N GLY A 318 -5.00 13.45 -5.08
CA GLY A 318 -4.63 14.58 -4.21
C GLY A 318 -4.38 15.92 -4.92
N HIS A 319 -4.13 15.90 -6.24
CA HIS A 319 -4.02 17.12 -7.05
C HIS A 319 -5.38 17.66 -7.55
N GLY A 320 -6.52 17.05 -7.17
CA GLY A 320 -7.86 17.53 -7.53
C GLY A 320 -8.38 17.10 -8.90
N TYR A 321 -7.66 16.26 -9.65
CA TYR A 321 -8.22 15.57 -10.83
C TYR A 321 -8.60 14.14 -10.47
N TYR A 322 -9.34 13.50 -11.37
CA TYR A 322 -9.65 12.09 -11.31
C TYR A 322 -8.79 11.32 -12.30
N HIS A 323 -8.36 10.12 -11.96
CA HIS A 323 -7.69 9.22 -12.90
C HIS A 323 -8.47 7.92 -13.01
N ARG A 324 -8.43 7.31 -14.19
CA ARG A 324 -8.90 5.93 -14.39
C ARG A 324 -7.77 5.00 -14.01
N ILE A 325 -7.90 4.26 -12.91
CA ILE A 325 -6.81 3.51 -12.28
C ILE A 325 -7.05 2.02 -12.41
N LEU A 326 -6.04 1.31 -12.93
CA LEU A 326 -5.92 -0.14 -12.90
C LEU A 326 -4.94 -0.51 -11.81
N TYR A 327 -5.37 -1.34 -10.88
CA TYR A 327 -4.51 -1.85 -9.82
C TYR A 327 -3.86 -3.15 -10.28
N GLY A 328 -2.63 -3.41 -9.85
CA GLY A 328 -1.99 -4.70 -10.12
C GLY A 328 -1.11 -5.13 -8.98
N ILE A 329 -1.21 -6.39 -8.57
CA ILE A 329 -0.31 -6.95 -7.56
C ILE A 329 1.11 -6.92 -8.15
N GLY A 330 1.97 -6.18 -7.47
CA GLY A 330 3.35 -5.95 -7.86
C GLY A 330 4.33 -6.78 -7.03
N PRO A 331 5.57 -6.27 -6.86
CA PRO A 331 6.59 -6.94 -6.07
C PRO A 331 6.16 -7.18 -4.63
N TYR A 332 6.61 -8.31 -4.07
CA TYR A 332 6.50 -8.62 -2.66
C TYR A 332 7.87 -8.51 -2.00
N ILE A 333 8.02 -7.62 -1.03
CA ILE A 333 9.25 -7.41 -0.26
C ILE A 333 9.21 -8.33 0.96
N ALA A 334 10.09 -9.33 0.94
CA ALA A 334 10.21 -10.35 1.96
C ALA A 334 11.68 -10.75 2.10
N ASP A 335 12.11 -11.14 3.30
CA ASP A 335 13.35 -11.87 3.52
C ASP A 335 13.22 -13.33 3.07
N TYR A 336 14.32 -14.07 3.09
CA TYR A 336 14.39 -15.38 2.44
C TYR A 336 13.41 -16.44 2.98
N PRO A 337 13.16 -16.57 4.30
CA PRO A 337 12.17 -17.53 4.78
C PRO A 337 10.75 -17.18 4.31
N GLU A 338 10.40 -15.91 4.30
CA GLU A 338 9.12 -15.39 3.82
C GLU A 338 9.00 -15.52 2.30
N GLN A 339 10.09 -15.37 1.54
CA GLN A 339 10.13 -15.68 0.10
C GLN A 339 9.85 -17.17 -0.15
N CYS A 340 10.40 -18.07 0.66
CA CYS A 340 10.10 -19.50 0.57
C CYS A 340 8.60 -19.76 0.81
N LEU A 341 8.03 -19.12 1.84
CA LEU A 341 6.60 -19.20 2.17
C LEU A 341 5.71 -18.69 1.01
N LEU A 342 6.07 -17.55 0.42
CA LEU A 342 5.34 -16.94 -0.70
C LEU A 342 5.41 -17.73 -2.00
N THR A 343 6.49 -18.47 -2.21
CA THR A 343 6.74 -19.21 -3.45
C THR A 343 6.38 -20.68 -3.35
N GLY A 344 6.04 -21.17 -2.15
CA GLY A 344 5.83 -22.59 -1.88
C GLY A 344 7.11 -23.42 -2.01
N VAL A 345 8.29 -22.79 -1.90
CA VAL A 345 9.60 -23.44 -2.08
C VAL A 345 10.14 -23.91 -0.74
N THR A 346 10.77 -25.07 -0.71
CA THR A 346 11.40 -25.60 0.52
C THR A 346 12.59 -24.72 0.94
N ASN A 347 12.62 -24.33 2.22
CA ASN A 347 13.69 -23.53 2.80
C ASN A 347 15.06 -24.20 2.62
N GLY A 348 16.06 -23.44 2.15
CA GLY A 348 17.39 -23.93 1.80
C GLY A 348 17.59 -24.21 0.31
N TRP A 349 16.55 -24.05 -0.52
CA TRP A 349 16.60 -24.18 -1.97
C TRP A 349 16.57 -22.79 -2.64
N CYS A 350 17.27 -22.61 -3.76
CA CYS A 350 17.36 -21.32 -4.42
C CYS A 350 15.99 -20.91 -5.00
N THR A 351 15.45 -19.76 -4.59
CA THR A 351 14.17 -19.22 -5.06
C THR A 351 14.24 -18.62 -6.49
N ALA A 352 15.44 -18.56 -7.08
CA ALA A 352 15.69 -17.85 -8.34
C ALA A 352 15.49 -18.67 -9.63
N GLU A 353 15.16 -19.97 -9.56
CA GLU A 353 15.02 -20.82 -10.75
C GLU A 353 13.71 -21.62 -10.76
N THR A 354 12.61 -20.99 -11.21
CA THR A 354 11.49 -21.68 -11.89
C THR A 354 10.60 -20.69 -12.64
N GLN A 355 11.16 -19.90 -13.55
CA GLN A 355 10.36 -19.40 -14.70
C GLN A 355 10.42 -20.42 -15.83
N GLY A 356 9.70 -21.53 -15.61
CA GLY A 356 9.35 -22.50 -16.65
C GLY A 356 7.84 -22.58 -16.74
N SER A 357 7.25 -21.75 -17.60
CA SER A 357 5.91 -21.90 -18.19
C SER A 357 4.90 -22.79 -17.41
N GLN A 358 4.16 -22.20 -16.48
CA GLN A 358 2.83 -22.69 -16.13
C GLN A 358 1.82 -21.60 -16.46
N GLN A 359 1.08 -21.82 -17.54
CA GLN A 359 -0.18 -21.15 -17.79
C GLN A 359 -1.13 -21.58 -16.67
N TRP A 360 -1.61 -20.61 -15.89
CA TRP A 360 -2.77 -20.81 -15.03
C TRP A 360 -4.04 -20.73 -15.90
N PRO A 361 -5.07 -21.54 -15.60
CA PRO A 361 -6.31 -21.60 -16.38
C PRO A 361 -7.09 -20.29 -16.42
#